data_AF-A0A117S4A9-F1
#
_entry.id   AF-A0A117S4A9-F1
#
_cell.length_a   1.000
_cell.length_b   1.000
_cell.length_c   1.000
_cell.angle_alpha   90.00
_cell.angle_beta   90.00
_cell.angle_gamma   90.00
#
_symmetry.space_group_name_H-M   'P 1'
#
loop_
_entity.id
_entity.type
_entity.pdbx_description
1 polymer ?
#
loop_
_entity_poly.entity_id
_entity_poly.type
_entity_poly.pdbx_seq_one_letter_code
_entity_poly.pdbx_strand_id
1 'polypeptide(L)'
;MTRENIDSVAVKPTFRLLALLLIGVGISNILDYFLTLYAVEQGFREGNPIMNAILDTSYFPSVKLIIVPLFLYFIWHVRSKIGYKIYYYAWFIFIVYISLMVYYLWLYWIGYLSYEIML
;
A
#
# COMPACT_ATOMS: atom_id res chain seq x y z
N MET A 1 -19.87 -4.53 47.49
CA MET A 1 -19.37 -3.88 46.27
C MET A 1 -18.89 -4.99 45.34
N THR A 2 -19.77 -5.44 44.44
CA THR A 2 -19.63 -6.69 43.67
C THR A 2 -18.78 -6.50 42.41
N ARG A 3 -17.97 -7.51 42.06
CA ARG A 3 -17.03 -7.55 40.92
C ARG A 3 -17.67 -7.31 39.54
N GLU A 4 -18.99 -7.40 39.42
CA GLU A 4 -19.72 -7.23 38.16
C GLU A 4 -19.68 -5.81 37.58
N ASN A 5 -19.28 -4.80 38.35
CA ASN A 5 -19.31 -3.41 37.88
C ASN A 5 -18.01 -2.95 37.18
N ILE A 6 -16.99 -3.82 37.07
CA ILE A 6 -15.70 -3.47 36.44
C ILE A 6 -15.67 -3.87 34.96
N ASP A 7 -16.51 -4.82 34.54
CA ASP A 7 -16.52 -5.35 33.17
C ASP A 7 -17.42 -4.55 32.20
N SER A 8 -18.23 -3.61 32.71
CA SER A 8 -19.23 -2.87 31.92
C SER A 8 -18.65 -1.75 31.05
N VAL A 9 -17.35 -1.44 31.17
CA VAL A 9 -16.66 -0.41 30.37
C VAL A 9 -15.53 -1.03 29.54
N ALA A 10 -15.77 -2.23 28.98
CA ALA A 10 -14.87 -2.78 27.97
C ALA A 10 -14.97 -1.93 26.69
N VAL A 11 -14.14 -0.88 26.60
CA VAL A 11 -14.01 -0.04 25.40
C VAL A 11 -13.51 -0.93 24.27
N LYS A 12 -14.41 -1.24 23.33
CA LYS A 12 -14.06 -2.01 22.13
C LYS A 12 -12.98 -1.24 21.36
N PRO A 13 -11.79 -1.82 21.12
CA PRO A 13 -10.73 -1.10 20.42
C PRO A 13 -11.19 -0.73 19.01
N THR A 14 -11.24 0.57 18.73
CA THR A 14 -11.72 1.09 17.45
C THR A 14 -10.64 0.96 16.39
N PHE A 15 -10.79 0.02 15.46
CA PHE A 15 -9.83 -0.21 14.36
C PHE A 15 -9.95 0.78 13.19
N ARG A 16 -10.47 2.00 13.43
CA ARG A 16 -10.71 2.99 12.37
C ARG A 16 -9.42 3.43 11.70
N LEU A 17 -8.38 3.71 12.49
CA LEU A 17 -7.07 4.09 11.96
C LEU A 17 -6.46 2.96 11.12
N LEU A 18 -6.57 1.70 11.59
CA LEU A 18 -6.08 0.55 10.82
C LEU A 18 -6.81 0.45 9.47
N ALA A 19 -8.13 0.63 9.45
CA ALA A 19 -8.90 0.62 8.20
C ALA A 19 -8.41 1.70 7.23
N LEU A 20 -8.19 2.92 7.72
CA LEU A 20 -7.66 4.03 6.91
C LEU A 20 -6.27 3.72 6.36
N LEU A 21 -5.36 3.15 7.17
CA LEU A 21 -4.03 2.75 6.72
C LEU A 21 -4.10 1.69 5.63
N LEU A 22 -4.91 0.64 5.82
CA LEU A 22 -5.05 -0.44 4.83
C LEU A 22 -5.71 0.04 3.53
N ILE A 23 -6.73 0.91 3.62
CA ILE A 23 -7.35 1.55 2.44
C ILE A 23 -6.31 2.41 1.72
N GLY A 24 -5.54 3.20 2.46
CA GLY A 24 -4.47 4.02 1.91
C GLY A 24 -3.43 3.18 1.15
N VAL A 25 -2.96 2.08 1.75
CA VAL A 25 -2.08 1.12 1.08
C VAL A 25 -2.73 0.54 -0.19
N GLY A 26 -4.00 0.17 -0.12
CA GLY A 26 -4.74 -0.37 -1.27
C GLY A 26 -4.81 0.63 -2.44
N ILE A 27 -5.12 1.90 -2.14
CA ILE A 27 -5.14 2.98 -3.15
C ILE A 27 -3.73 3.19 -3.71
N SER A 28 -2.72 3.32 -2.87
CA SER A 28 -1.33 3.50 -3.31
C SER A 28 -0.85 2.35 -4.19
N ASN A 29 -1.24 1.11 -3.89
CA ASN A 29 -0.90 -0.06 -4.72
C ASN A 29 -1.61 -0.06 -6.09
N ILE A 30 -2.83 0.47 -6.19
CA ILE A 30 -3.51 0.66 -7.47
C ILE A 30 -2.80 1.75 -8.29
N LEU A 31 -2.44 2.87 -7.65
CA LEU A 31 -1.67 3.92 -8.31
C LEU A 31 -0.31 3.39 -8.78
N ASP A 32 0.38 2.63 -7.94
CA ASP A 32 1.64 1.97 -8.26
C ASP A 32 1.54 1.02 -9.46
N TYR A 33 0.41 0.33 -9.65
CA TYR A 33 0.17 -0.45 -10.86
C TYR A 33 0.16 0.42 -12.12
N PHE A 34 -0.62 1.51 -12.12
CA PHE A 34 -0.71 2.40 -13.28
C PHE A 34 0.60 3.16 -13.53
N LEU A 35 1.29 3.59 -12.48
CA LEU A 35 2.58 4.27 -12.58
C LEU A 35 3.67 3.35 -13.14
N THR A 36 3.73 2.07 -12.72
CA THR A 36 4.62 1.09 -13.34
C THR A 36 4.33 0.96 -14.84
N LEU A 37 3.07 0.77 -15.24
CA LEU A 37 2.73 0.61 -16.66
C LEU A 37 3.12 1.85 -17.47
N TYR A 38 2.79 3.04 -16.98
CA TYR A 38 3.20 4.28 -17.64
C TYR A 38 4.73 4.38 -17.76
N ALA A 39 5.47 4.10 -16.68
CA ALA A 39 6.93 4.16 -16.71
C ALA A 39 7.51 3.19 -17.74
N VAL A 40 6.94 1.99 -17.85
CA VAL A 40 7.34 0.98 -18.84
C VAL A 40 7.03 1.42 -20.26
N GLU A 41 5.88 2.06 -20.50
CA GLU A 41 5.55 2.67 -21.80
C GLU A 41 6.53 3.78 -22.19
N GLN A 42 7.10 4.50 -21.21
CA GLN A 42 8.16 5.48 -21.43
C GLN A 42 9.56 4.87 -21.57
N GLY A 43 9.69 3.53 -21.54
CA GLY A 43 10.95 2.82 -21.70
C GLY A 43 11.76 2.61 -20.41
N PHE A 44 11.22 2.97 -19.24
CA PHE A 44 11.84 2.62 -17.96
C PHE A 44 11.65 1.13 -17.65
N ARG A 45 12.53 0.59 -16.81
CA ARG A 45 12.44 -0.79 -16.33
C ARG A 45 11.94 -0.83 -14.90
N GLU A 46 11.20 -1.89 -14.56
CA GLU A 46 10.74 -2.13 -13.20
C GLU A 46 11.94 -2.47 -12.29
N GLY A 47 12.13 -1.69 -11.22
CA GLY A 47 13.29 -1.83 -10.33
C GLY A 47 13.23 -3.05 -9.42
N ASN A 48 12.02 -3.56 -9.15
CA ASN A 48 11.84 -4.79 -8.40
C ASN A 48 12.08 -6.01 -9.32
N PRO A 49 13.14 -6.83 -9.11
CA PRO A 49 13.49 -7.92 -10.03
C PRO A 49 12.40 -9.00 -10.13
N ILE A 50 11.65 -9.24 -9.05
CA ILE A 50 10.53 -10.20 -9.04
C ILE A 50 9.39 -9.64 -9.89
N MET A 51 9.08 -8.37 -9.70
CA MET A 51 7.99 -7.72 -10.43
C MET A 51 8.34 -7.56 -11.91
N ASN A 52 9.59 -7.22 -12.21
CA ASN A 52 10.12 -7.14 -13.57
C ASN A 52 10.03 -8.49 -14.30
N ALA A 53 10.26 -9.61 -13.60
CA ALA A 53 10.17 -10.94 -14.20
C ALA A 53 8.74 -11.34 -14.61
N ILE A 54 7.72 -10.72 -14.01
CA ILE A 54 6.31 -11.00 -14.31
C ILE A 54 5.59 -9.88 -15.05
N LEU A 55 6.28 -8.77 -15.33
CA LEU A 55 5.72 -7.51 -15.83
C LEU A 55 4.90 -7.71 -17.11
N ASP A 56 5.44 -8.46 -18.07
CA ASP A 56 4.82 -8.73 -19.38
C ASP A 56 3.86 -9.93 -19.35
N THR A 57 3.42 -10.36 -18.17
CA THR A 57 2.53 -11.52 -18.00
C THR A 57 1.23 -11.13 -17.31
N SER A 58 0.20 -11.99 -17.40
CA SER A 58 -1.05 -11.83 -16.65
C SER A 58 -0.87 -11.88 -15.12
N TYR A 59 0.30 -12.30 -14.63
CA TYR A 59 0.59 -12.31 -13.20
C TYR A 59 0.80 -10.91 -12.63
N PHE A 60 1.37 -9.96 -13.37
CA PHE A 60 1.58 -8.59 -12.90
C PHE A 60 0.27 -7.91 -12.43
N PRO A 61 -0.78 -7.80 -13.26
CA PRO A 61 -2.06 -7.25 -12.83
C PRO A 61 -2.72 -8.11 -11.74
N SER A 62 -2.57 -9.43 -11.79
CA SER A 62 -3.14 -10.32 -10.76
C SER A 62 -2.52 -10.06 -9.39
N VAL A 63 -1.21 -9.86 -9.31
CA VAL A 63 -0.51 -9.58 -8.05
C VAL A 63 -0.96 -8.24 -7.49
N LYS A 64 -0.92 -7.17 -8.28
CA LYS A 64 -1.27 -5.83 -7.79
C LYS A 64 -2.78 -5.67 -7.53
N LEU A 65 -3.66 -6.15 -8.40
CA LEU A 65 -5.10 -5.86 -8.31
C LEU A 65 -5.92 -6.93 -7.58
N ILE A 66 -5.35 -8.12 -7.35
CA ILE A 66 -6.07 -9.22 -6.67
C ILE A 66 -5.32 -9.63 -5.41
N ILE A 67 -4.06 -10.09 -5.54
CA ILE A 67 -3.33 -10.68 -4.41
C ILE A 67 -3.07 -9.66 -3.30
N VAL A 68 -2.60 -8.45 -3.62
CA VAL A 68 -2.36 -7.42 -2.61
C VAL A 68 -3.66 -7.01 -1.89
N PRO A 69 -4.78 -6.68 -2.58
CA PRO A 69 -6.06 -6.42 -1.92
C PRO A 69 -6.56 -7.58 -1.05
N LEU A 70 -6.42 -8.82 -1.51
CA LEU A 70 -6.77 -10.00 -0.70
C LEU A 70 -5.91 -10.11 0.56
N PHE A 71 -4.62 -9.79 0.47
CA PHE A 71 -3.73 -9.79 1.63
C PHE A 71 -4.11 -8.69 2.63
N LEU A 72 -4.44 -7.47 2.17
CA LEU A 72 -4.93 -6.39 3.03
C LEU A 72 -6.26 -6.76 3.70
N TYR A 73 -7.18 -7.38 2.95
CA TYR A 73 -8.44 -7.90 3.47
C TYR A 73 -8.21 -9.00 4.53
N PHE A 74 -7.24 -9.88 4.31
CA PHE A 74 -6.85 -10.90 5.26
C PHE A 74 -6.27 -10.28 6.55
N ILE A 75 -5.35 -9.32 6.44
CA ILE A 75 -4.81 -8.54 7.58
C ILE A 75 -5.95 -7.94 8.39
N TRP A 76 -6.93 -7.34 7.72
CA TRP A 76 -8.12 -6.84 8.39
C TRP A 76 -8.85 -7.94 9.15
N HIS A 77 -9.08 -9.12 8.56
CA HIS A 77 -9.78 -10.23 9.22
C HIS A 77 -9.05 -10.76 10.45
N VAL A 78 -7.72 -10.85 10.41
CA VAL A 78 -6.93 -11.39 11.53
C VAL A 78 -6.54 -10.35 12.58
N ARG A 79 -6.94 -9.07 12.40
CA ARG A 79 -6.54 -7.95 13.28
C ARG A 79 -6.83 -8.17 14.77
N SER A 80 -7.93 -8.84 15.09
CA SER A 80 -8.32 -9.12 16.47
C SER A 80 -7.40 -10.13 17.15
N LYS A 81 -6.75 -11.02 16.39
CA LYS A 81 -5.81 -12.03 16.91
C LYS A 81 -4.40 -11.46 17.10
N ILE A 82 -3.99 -10.50 16.27
CA ILE A 82 -2.64 -9.90 16.31
C ILE A 82 -2.55 -8.80 17.37
N GLY A 83 -3.66 -8.13 17.68
CA GLY A 83 -3.69 -7.04 18.65
C GLY A 83 -2.96 -5.80 18.14
N TYR A 84 -2.35 -5.02 19.05
CA TYR A 84 -1.77 -3.70 18.73
C TYR A 84 -0.57 -3.77 17.77
N LYS A 85 0.11 -4.91 17.66
CA LYS A 85 1.28 -5.08 16.78
C LYS A 85 0.96 -4.83 15.30
N ILE A 86 -0.29 -5.07 14.90
CA ILE A 86 -0.75 -4.88 13.52
C ILE A 86 -0.61 -3.42 13.05
N TYR A 87 -0.67 -2.46 13.97
CA TYR A 87 -0.49 -1.05 13.63
C TYR A 87 0.94 -0.75 13.18
N TYR A 88 1.95 -1.36 13.80
CA TYR A 88 3.35 -1.16 13.37
C TYR A 88 3.57 -1.69 11.95
N TYR A 89 3.04 -2.88 11.63
CA TYR A 89 3.14 -3.44 10.28
C TYR A 89 2.37 -2.60 9.25
N ALA A 90 1.14 -2.18 9.58
CA ALA A 90 0.33 -1.35 8.70
C ALA A 90 0.99 0.01 8.44
N TRP A 91 1.54 0.65 9.47
CA TRP A 91 2.31 1.90 9.34
C TRP A 91 3.55 1.72 8.50
N PHE A 92 4.33 0.67 8.75
CA PHE A 92 5.54 0.39 7.97
C PHE A 92 5.21 0.25 6.48
N ILE A 93 4.22 -0.57 6.13
CA ILE A 93 3.80 -0.76 4.73
C ILE A 93 3.27 0.57 4.16
N PHE A 94 2.44 1.29 4.91
CA PHE A 94 1.90 2.59 4.47
C PHE A 94 3.01 3.61 4.16
N ILE A 95 4.01 3.73 5.05
CA ILE A 95 5.16 4.62 4.84
C ILE A 95 5.92 4.23 3.58
N VAL A 96 6.21 2.94 3.38
CA VAL A 96 6.89 2.44 2.18
C VAL A 96 6.13 2.84 0.90
N TYR A 97 4.81 2.63 0.88
CA TYR A 97 3.99 3.02 -0.27
C TYR A 97 3.95 4.52 -0.50
N ILE A 98 3.81 5.34 0.55
CA ILE A 98 3.84 6.79 0.41
C ILE A 98 5.22 7.27 -0.07
N SER A 99 6.32 6.74 0.46
CA SER A 99 7.66 7.04 -0.01
C SER A 99 7.83 6.69 -1.49
N LEU A 100 7.27 5.57 -1.94
CA LEU A 100 7.28 5.18 -3.34
C LEU A 100 6.49 6.16 -4.22
N MET A 101 5.30 6.60 -3.79
CA MET A 101 4.52 7.60 -4.51
C MET A 101 5.26 8.94 -4.61
N VAL A 102 5.93 9.38 -3.54
CA VAL A 102 6.75 10.60 -3.53
C VAL A 102 7.94 10.46 -4.48
N TYR A 103 8.59 9.29 -4.50
CA TYR A 103 9.68 9.00 -5.42
C TYR A 103 9.23 9.10 -6.89
N TYR A 104 8.10 8.50 -7.25
CA TYR A 104 7.53 8.64 -8.58
C TYR A 104 7.25 10.11 -8.90
N LEU A 105 6.54 10.84 -8.02
CA LEU A 105 6.24 12.25 -8.24
C LEU A 105 7.50 13.09 -8.52
N TRP A 106 8.56 12.86 -7.76
CA TRP A 106 9.86 13.52 -7.95
C TRP A 106 10.51 13.15 -9.29
N LEU A 107 10.48 11.87 -9.67
CA LEU A 107 10.99 11.40 -10.96
C LEU A 107 10.24 12.04 -12.14
N TYR A 108 8.91 12.10 -12.07
CA TYR A 108 8.07 12.76 -13.07
C TYR A 108 8.36 14.25 -13.18
N TRP A 109 8.51 14.94 -12.05
CA TRP A 109 8.83 16.36 -12.00
C TRP A 109 10.16 16.67 -12.71
N ILE A 110 11.20 15.87 -12.44
CA ILE A 110 12.51 16.00 -13.09
C ILE A 110 12.43 15.69 -14.59
N GLY A 111 11.69 14.64 -14.96
CA GLY A 111 11.47 14.29 -16.35
C GLY A 111 10.84 15.46 -17.12
N TYR A 112 9.74 16.01 -16.60
CA TYR A 112 9.03 17.15 -17.21
C TYR A 112 9.94 18.38 -17.38
N LEU A 113 10.70 18.74 -16.35
CA LEU A 113 11.63 19.87 -16.41
C LEU A 113 12.73 19.69 -17.48
N SER A 114 13.16 18.44 -17.70
CA SER A 114 14.18 18.12 -18.70
C SER A 114 13.66 18.22 -20.13
N TYR A 115 12.38 17.92 -20.37
CA TYR A 115 11.73 18.08 -21.68
C TYR A 115 11.52 19.56 -22.04
N GLU A 116 11.18 20.44 -21.08
CA GLU A 116 11.00 21.87 -21.36
C GLU A 116 12.32 22.62 -21.63
N ILE A 117 13.45 22.18 -21.09
CA ILE A 117 14.77 22.81 -21.34
C ILE A 117 15.34 22.44 -22.72
N MET A 118 14.82 21.36 -23.34
CA MET A 118 15.32 20.85 -24.63
C MET A 118 14.52 21.36 -25.85
N LEU A 119 13.45 22.13 -25.61
CA LEU A 119 12.66 22.87 -26.61
C LEU A 119 13.06 24.34 -26.65
#